data_AF-A0A963URC4-F1
#
_entry.id   AF-A0A963URC4-F1
#
_cell.length_a   1.000
_cell.length_b   1.000
_cell.length_c   1.000
_cell.angle_alpha   90.00
_cell.angle_beta   90.00
_cell.angle_gamma   90.00
#
_symmetry.space_group_name_H-M   'P 1'
#
loop_
_entity.id
_entity.type
_entity.pdbx_description
1 polymer ?
#
loop_
_entity_poly.entity_id
_entity_poly.type
_entity_poly.pdbx_seq_one_letter_code
_entity_poly.pdbx_strand_id
1 'polypeptide(L)'
;MKRRHLLASAAFGLGLTLSGGAFAAGMDHVKACFVYVGTIGDGGWTQAHHTAVTKAQEHFGDKVEFLWQESVPEGADAERGLTQMALGGCNIIFTT
;
A
#
# COMPACT_ATOMS: atom_id res chain seq x y z
N MET A 1 29.12 -17.47 -42.43
CA MET A 1 27.75 -17.19 -41.95
C MET A 1 27.45 -18.15 -40.79
N LYS A 2 26.65 -17.81 -39.76
CA LYS A 2 26.23 -18.68 -38.61
C LYS A 2 26.95 -18.56 -37.24
N ARG A 3 27.24 -17.36 -36.71
CA ARG A 3 27.48 -17.21 -35.24
C ARG A 3 26.83 -15.97 -34.60
N ARG A 4 26.55 -14.93 -35.37
CA ARG A 4 25.94 -13.68 -34.86
C ARG A 4 24.43 -13.75 -34.60
N HIS A 5 23.73 -14.76 -35.15
CA HIS A 5 22.29 -14.91 -34.97
C HIS A 5 21.88 -15.79 -33.77
N LEU A 6 22.83 -16.45 -33.09
CA LEU A 6 22.54 -17.33 -31.95
C LEU A 6 22.42 -16.56 -30.63
N LEU A 7 22.99 -15.36 -30.53
CA LEU A 7 22.94 -14.52 -29.33
C LEU A 7 21.65 -13.68 -29.22
N ALA A 8 20.92 -13.51 -30.33
CA ALA A 8 19.67 -12.75 -30.35
C ALA A 8 18.47 -13.54 -29.81
N SER A 9 18.53 -14.88 -29.81
CA SER A 9 17.42 -15.74 -29.37
C SER A 9 17.42 -16.02 -27.86
N ALA A 10 18.53 -15.80 -27.17
CA ALA A 10 18.65 -16.04 -25.73
C ALA A 10 18.07 -14.89 -24.88
N ALA A 11 17.98 -13.68 -25.43
CA ALA A 11 17.48 -12.51 -24.70
C ALA A 11 15.95 -12.45 -24.62
N PHE A 12 15.22 -13.14 -25.51
CA PHE A 12 13.75 -13.12 -25.51
C PHE A 12 13.13 -14.19 -24.58
N GLY A 13 13.87 -15.25 -24.24
CA GLY A 13 13.40 -16.33 -23.38
C GLY A 13 13.51 -16.05 -21.87
N LEU A 14 14.32 -15.08 -21.46
CA LEU A 14 14.55 -14.75 -20.04
C LEU A 14 13.68 -13.60 -19.54
N GLY A 15 13.04 -12.84 -20.43
CA GLY A 15 12.17 -11.72 -20.05
C GLY A 15 10.77 -12.13 -19.58
N LEU A 16 10.32 -13.36 -19.88
CA LEU A 16 8.94 -13.80 -19.62
C LEU A 16 8.77 -14.64 -18.34
N THR A 17 9.86 -15.02 -17.66
CA THR A 17 9.78 -15.81 -16.41
C THR A 17 9.81 -14.95 -15.14
N LEU A 18 10.05 -13.64 -15.25
CA LEU A 18 10.07 -12.71 -14.12
C LEU A 18 8.80 -11.86 -13.94
N SER A 19 7.86 -11.91 -14.88
CA SER A 19 6.65 -11.07 -14.82
C SER A 19 5.43 -11.74 -14.16
N GLY A 20 5.51 -13.03 -13.80
CA GLY A 20 4.35 -13.80 -13.34
C GLY A 20 4.31 -14.22 -11.86
N GLY A 21 5.38 -14.00 -11.08
CA GLY A 21 5.52 -14.64 -9.75
C GLY A 21 5.77 -13.72 -8.56
N ALA A 22 5.99 -12.41 -8.76
CA ALA A 22 6.48 -11.53 -7.69
C ALA A 22 5.38 -10.90 -6.81
N PHE A 23 4.09 -11.02 -7.16
CA PHE A 23 3.02 -10.37 -6.39
C PHE A 23 2.44 -11.20 -5.25
N ALA A 24 2.92 -12.44 -5.06
CA ALA A 24 2.42 -13.34 -4.02
C ALA A 24 3.54 -13.84 -3.07
N ALA A 25 4.65 -13.11 -2.97
CA ALA A 25 5.47 -13.22 -1.77
C ALA A 25 4.59 -12.78 -0.61
N GLY A 26 4.34 -13.67 0.35
CA GLY A 26 3.47 -13.40 1.50
C GLY A 26 3.76 -12.02 2.06
N MET A 27 2.72 -11.22 2.30
CA MET A 27 2.87 -9.97 3.02
C MET A 27 3.19 -10.32 4.49
N ASP A 28 4.42 -10.73 4.74
CA ASP A 28 4.92 -11.10 6.07
C ASP A 28 4.75 -9.93 7.05
N HIS A 29 4.67 -8.70 6.51
CA HIS A 29 4.24 -7.51 7.20
C HIS A 29 3.32 -6.68 6.30
N VAL A 30 2.16 -6.27 6.81
CA VAL A 30 1.21 -5.40 6.11
C VAL A 30 1.30 -4.00 6.69
N LYS A 31 1.45 -2.98 5.84
CA LYS A 31 1.29 -1.58 6.22
C LYS A 31 -0.10 -1.08 5.83
N ALA A 32 -0.96 -0.91 6.83
CA ALA A 32 -2.32 -0.41 6.69
C ALA A 32 -2.37 1.10 7.00
N CYS A 33 -2.80 1.89 6.02
CA CYS A 33 -2.80 3.34 6.11
C CYS A 33 -4.23 3.90 6.11
N PHE A 34 -4.44 5.02 6.80
CA PHE A 34 -5.75 5.62 6.98
C PHE A 34 -5.71 7.12 6.68
N VAL A 35 -6.66 7.60 5.88
CA VAL A 35 -6.87 9.02 5.59
C VAL A 35 -8.22 9.42 6.16
N TYR A 36 -8.22 10.43 7.05
CA TYR A 36 -9.42 10.98 7.64
C TYR A 36 -9.67 12.40 7.16
N VAL A 37 -10.91 12.70 6.78
CA VAL A 37 -11.33 14.08 6.50
C VAL A 37 -11.37 14.91 7.80
N GLY A 38 -11.75 14.30 8.92
CA GLY A 38 -11.86 14.93 10.23
C GLY A 38 -10.64 14.73 11.15
N THR A 39 -10.77 15.19 12.40
CA THR A 39 -9.82 14.91 13.49
C THR A 39 -10.30 13.71 14.31
N ILE A 40 -9.39 12.93 14.89
CA ILE A 40 -9.70 11.77 15.74
C ILE A 40 -10.58 12.14 16.93
N GLY A 41 -10.50 13.39 17.40
CA GLY A 41 -11.29 13.92 18.51
C GLY A 41 -12.66 14.49 18.12
N ASP A 42 -13.20 14.17 16.94
CA ASP A 42 -14.46 14.73 16.43
C ASP A 42 -15.73 14.30 17.21
N GLY A 43 -15.63 13.35 18.14
CA GLY A 43 -16.78 12.86 18.91
C GLY A 43 -17.68 11.90 18.13
N GLY A 44 -17.29 11.48 16.92
CA GLY A 44 -18.18 10.78 16.00
C GLY A 44 -17.46 9.90 14.99
N TRP A 45 -17.49 10.31 13.71
CA TRP A 45 -17.12 9.49 12.56
C TRP A 45 -15.64 9.10 12.58
N THR A 46 -14.74 10.08 12.63
CA THR A 46 -13.30 9.84 12.63
C THR A 46 -12.88 9.13 13.91
N GLN A 47 -13.47 9.50 15.06
CA GLN A 47 -13.22 8.81 16.32
C GLN A 47 -13.60 7.32 16.25
N ALA A 48 -14.74 6.99 15.63
CA ALA A 48 -15.18 5.61 15.47
C ALA A 48 -14.24 4.82 14.56
N HIS A 49 -13.81 5.41 13.44
CA HIS A 49 -12.81 4.80 12.55
C HIS A 49 -11.48 4.58 13.25
N HIS A 50 -10.99 5.55 14.01
CA HIS A 50 -9.74 5.40 14.76
C HIS A 50 -9.86 4.38 15.91
N THR A 51 -11.01 4.29 16.57
CA THR A 51 -11.28 3.24 17.57
C THR A 51 -11.16 1.84 16.94
N ALA A 52 -11.58 1.67 15.69
CA ALA A 52 -11.39 0.41 14.96
C ALA A 52 -9.90 0.13 14.66
N VAL A 53 -9.10 1.16 14.36
CA VAL A 53 -7.64 1.03 14.21
C VAL A 53 -7.00 0.55 15.51
N THR A 54 -7.36 1.12 16.66
CA THR A 54 -6.82 0.66 17.96
C THR A 54 -7.16 -0.81 18.22
N LYS A 55 -8.40 -1.23 17.94
CA LYS A 55 -8.79 -2.64 18.06
C LYS A 55 -8.03 -3.55 17.08
N ALA A 56 -7.77 -3.06 15.87
CA ALA A 56 -6.99 -3.80 14.88
C ALA A 56 -5.52 -3.93 15.31
N GLN A 57 -4.92 -2.87 15.88
CA GLN A 57 -3.57 -2.91 16.47
C GLN A 57 -3.48 -3.98 17.56
N GLU A 58 -4.45 -4.03 18.48
CA GLU A 58 -4.52 -5.05 19.54
C GLU A 58 -4.66 -6.46 18.97
N HIS A 59 -5.47 -6.64 17.91
CA HIS A 59 -5.73 -7.96 17.34
C HIS A 59 -4.56 -8.50 16.50
N PHE A 60 -3.95 -7.65 15.68
CA PHE A 60 -2.93 -8.07 14.72
C PHE A 60 -1.50 -7.96 15.27
N GLY A 61 -1.27 -7.11 16.29
CA GLY A 61 0.05 -6.86 16.85
C GLY A 61 1.07 -6.50 15.77
N ASP A 62 2.28 -7.05 15.90
CA ASP A 62 3.42 -6.73 15.02
C ASP A 62 3.26 -7.21 13.56
N LYS A 63 2.19 -7.95 13.24
CA LYS A 63 1.92 -8.38 11.86
C LYS A 63 1.53 -7.21 10.97
N VAL A 64 0.96 -6.15 11.54
CA VAL A 64 0.43 -5.00 10.79
C VAL A 64 1.02 -3.70 11.35
N GLU A 65 1.67 -2.92 10.48
CA GLU A 65 2.04 -1.53 10.75
C GLU A 65 0.84 -0.64 10.42
N PHE A 66 0.53 0.31 11.30
CA PHE A 66 -0.58 1.25 11.11
C PHE A 66 -0.05 2.66 10.97
N LEU A 67 -0.50 3.39 9.95
CA LEU A 67 -0.21 4.80 9.72
C LEU A 67 -1.51 5.56 9.46
N TRP A 68 -1.63 6.80 9.90
CA TRP A 68 -2.81 7.62 9.59
C TRP A 68 -2.47 9.09 9.39
N GLN A 69 -3.35 9.78 8.67
CA GLN A 69 -3.33 11.23 8.51
C GLN A 69 -4.71 11.81 8.75
N GLU A 70 -4.79 12.77 9.67
CA GLU A 70 -6.02 13.51 10.00
C GLU A 70 -6.18 14.77 9.16
N SER A 71 -7.40 15.31 9.13
CA SER A 71 -7.73 16.61 8.55
C SER A 71 -7.30 16.76 7.10
N VAL A 72 -7.45 15.71 6.29
CA VAL A 72 -7.10 15.74 4.87
C VAL A 72 -8.30 16.29 4.08
N PRO A 73 -8.17 17.46 3.44
CA PRO A 73 -9.24 17.99 2.61
C PRO A 73 -9.47 17.11 1.38
N GLU A 74 -10.72 17.02 0.95
CA GLU A 74 -11.10 16.31 -0.26
C GLU A 74 -10.48 16.94 -1.52
N GLY A 75 -10.52 16.19 -2.63
CA GLY A 75 -10.01 16.64 -3.92
C GLY A 75 -8.49 16.50 -4.05
N ALA A 76 -7.83 17.54 -4.56
CA ALA A 76 -6.41 17.47 -4.93
C ALA A 76 -5.48 17.19 -3.73
N ASP A 77 -5.87 17.59 -2.52
CA ASP A 77 -5.09 17.35 -1.31
C ASP A 77 -5.15 15.88 -0.90
N ALA A 78 -6.36 15.28 -0.93
CA ALA A 78 -6.55 13.85 -0.76
C ALA A 78 -5.77 13.05 -1.82
N GLU A 79 -5.84 13.41 -3.11
CA GLU A 79 -5.10 12.71 -4.17
C GLU A 79 -3.58 12.69 -3.89
N ARG A 80 -3.02 13.84 -3.49
CA ARG A 80 -1.59 13.92 -3.13
C ARG A 80 -1.28 13.06 -1.91
N GLY A 81 -2.08 13.14 -0.85
CA GLY A 81 -1.90 12.33 0.36
C GLY A 81 -1.92 10.83 0.07
N LEU A 82 -2.92 10.38 -0.69
CA LEU A 82 -3.06 8.98 -1.13
C LEU A 82 -1.86 8.53 -1.97
N THR A 83 -1.42 9.38 -2.90
CA THR A 83 -0.24 9.09 -3.71
C THR A 83 1.02 8.94 -2.85
N GLN A 84 1.23 9.82 -1.88
CA GLN A 84 2.38 9.71 -0.97
C GLN A 84 2.30 8.46 -0.08
N MET A 85 1.12 8.09 0.40
CA MET A 85 0.93 6.85 1.17
C MET A 85 1.23 5.61 0.32
N ALA A 86 0.74 5.56 -0.90
CA ALA A 86 1.01 4.46 -1.83
C ALA A 86 2.52 4.35 -2.13
N LEU A 87 3.18 5.46 -2.45
CA LEU A 87 4.63 5.51 -2.67
C LEU A 87 5.44 5.19 -1.40
N GLY A 88 4.87 5.49 -0.22
CA GLY A 88 5.42 5.18 1.10
C GLY A 88 5.25 3.73 1.56
N GLY A 89 4.79 2.85 0.66
CA GLY A 89 4.72 1.42 0.87
C GLY A 89 3.48 0.93 1.62
N CYS A 90 2.43 1.75 1.71
CA CYS A 90 1.15 1.27 2.23
C CYS A 90 0.60 0.15 1.34
N ASN A 91 0.38 -1.04 1.89
CA ASN A 91 -0.20 -2.17 1.17
C ASN A 91 -1.72 -2.01 0.99
N ILE A 92 -2.37 -1.34 1.94
CA ILE A 92 -3.79 -1.03 1.92
C ILE A 92 -4.02 0.37 2.49
N ILE A 93 -4.92 1.13 1.86
CA ILE A 93 -5.28 2.48 2.29
C ILE A 93 -6.80 2.56 2.47
N PHE A 94 -7.24 2.95 3.66
CA PHE A 94 -8.63 3.22 3.99
C PHE A 94 -8.88 4.74 3.99
N THR A 95 -9.96 5.18 3.34
CA THR A 95 -10.29 6.60 3.16
C THR A 95 -11.71 6.86 3.64
N THR A 96 -11.91 7.78 4.59
CA THR A 96 -13.19 7.97 5.28
C THR A 96 -13.50 9.42 5.60
#